data_AF-A0A662EUQ1-F1
#
_entry.id   AF-A0A662EUQ1-F1
#
_cell.length_a   1.000
_cell.length_b   1.000
_cell.length_c   1.000
_cell.angle_alpha   90.00
_cell.angle_beta   90.00
_cell.angle_gamma   90.00
#
_symmetry.space_group_name_H-M   'P 1'
#
loop_
_entity.id
_entity.type
_entity.pdbx_description
1 polymer ?
#
loop_
_entity_poly.entity_id
_entity_poly.type
_entity_poly.pdbx_seq_one_letter_code
_entity_poly.pdbx_strand_id
1 'polypeptide(L)'
;MRNLSVLAAAAFIAASTWAQGFLPELPYPGGYTFLRYEVREPGEPALGWILEVVPKEEGAYEVRMTMVSEVSDTEGFSLLRTFMGAGTLEGGADVIPLAPIFSLWDKEIEAGKSYLLRERARFITEREDEILGIPVVVGTYVHPLFPRQRAVIYLPRLSHRALLLFPPYIRVEEKADGEYRLVQEIELVEFVHED
;
A
#
# COMPACT_ATOMS: atom_id res chain seq x y z
N MET A 1 19.08 -22.09 1.89
CA MET A 1 19.32 -20.62 1.85
C MET A 1 18.05 -20.03 1.27
N ARG A 2 17.37 -19.20 2.06
CA ARG A 2 16.03 -18.65 1.79
C ARG A 2 16.21 -17.34 1.03
N ASN A 3 15.91 -17.33 -0.26
CA ASN A 3 15.67 -16.09 -1.01
C ASN A 3 14.16 -16.05 -1.24
N LEU A 4 13.48 -15.24 -0.43
CA LEU A 4 12.04 -15.02 -0.45
C LEU A 4 11.87 -13.51 -0.62
N SER A 5 11.63 -13.04 -1.83
CA SER A 5 11.27 -11.64 -2.07
C SER A 5 10.28 -11.58 -3.22
N VAL A 6 9.01 -11.44 -2.84
CA VAL A 6 7.87 -11.35 -3.74
C VAL A 6 7.76 -9.90 -4.20
N LEU A 7 8.59 -9.52 -5.16
CA LEU A 7 8.40 -8.31 -5.96
C LEU A 7 7.29 -8.51 -7.01
N ALA A 8 6.16 -9.03 -6.53
CA ALA A 8 4.85 -8.83 -7.09
C ALA A 8 4.11 -7.72 -6.32
N ALA A 9 4.47 -7.35 -5.09
CA ALA A 9 3.59 -6.54 -4.22
C ALA A 9 3.05 -5.23 -4.84
N ALA A 10 3.85 -4.40 -5.51
CA ALA A 10 3.32 -3.16 -6.12
C ALA A 10 2.55 -3.39 -7.43
N ALA A 11 3.03 -4.30 -8.29
CA ALA A 11 2.37 -4.64 -9.55
C ALA A 11 1.12 -5.52 -9.36
N PHE A 12 1.07 -6.34 -8.31
CA PHE A 12 -0.08 -7.17 -7.92
C PHE A 12 -1.09 -6.37 -7.10
N ILE A 13 -0.69 -5.44 -6.21
CA ILE A 13 -1.68 -4.62 -5.50
C ILE A 13 -2.45 -3.75 -6.51
N ALA A 14 -1.84 -3.28 -7.60
CA ALA A 14 -2.58 -2.65 -8.69
C ALA A 14 -3.27 -3.69 -9.60
N ALA A 15 -2.56 -4.62 -10.23
CA ALA A 15 -3.19 -5.50 -11.23
C ALA A 15 -4.22 -6.51 -10.66
N SER A 16 -4.06 -7.00 -9.43
CA SER A 16 -5.01 -7.95 -8.83
C SER A 16 -6.24 -7.28 -8.20
N THR A 17 -6.13 -6.05 -7.69
CA THR A 17 -7.30 -5.33 -7.14
C THR A 17 -8.19 -4.73 -8.23
N TRP A 18 -7.60 -4.24 -9.33
CA TRP A 18 -8.33 -3.78 -10.50
C TRP A 18 -9.06 -4.94 -11.21
N ALA A 19 -8.42 -6.12 -11.33
CA ALA A 19 -9.03 -7.30 -11.95
C ALA A 19 -10.20 -7.90 -11.15
N GLN A 20 -10.33 -7.58 -9.86
CA GLN A 20 -11.36 -8.14 -8.99
C GLN A 20 -12.39 -7.11 -8.48
N GLY A 21 -12.36 -5.86 -8.94
CA GLY A 21 -13.37 -4.85 -8.58
C GLY A 21 -13.44 -4.53 -7.08
N PHE A 22 -12.33 -4.65 -6.35
CA PHE A 22 -12.29 -4.50 -4.89
C PHE A 22 -12.10 -3.06 -4.40
N LEU A 23 -11.63 -2.15 -5.25
CA LEU A 23 -11.48 -0.74 -4.88
C LEU A 23 -12.77 0.00 -5.22
N PRO A 24 -13.46 0.62 -4.24
CA PRO A 24 -14.58 1.49 -4.59
C PRO A 24 -14.04 2.66 -5.42
N GLU A 25 -14.65 2.86 -6.59
CA GLU A 25 -14.29 3.92 -7.51
C GLU A 25 -14.80 5.24 -6.94
N LEU A 26 -13.90 5.98 -6.30
CA LEU A 26 -14.17 7.36 -5.91
C LEU A 26 -13.80 8.26 -7.09
N PRO A 27 -14.69 9.18 -7.50
CA PRO A 27 -14.38 10.08 -8.61
C PRO A 27 -13.19 10.97 -8.24
N TYR A 28 -12.17 10.97 -9.09
CA TYR A 28 -11.02 11.85 -8.95
C TYR A 28 -11.48 13.32 -9.00
N PRO A 29 -11.09 14.17 -8.03
CA PRO A 29 -11.64 15.51 -7.89
C PRO A 29 -11.18 16.50 -8.97
N GLY A 30 -10.13 16.17 -9.73
CA GLY A 30 -9.52 17.06 -10.73
C GLY A 30 -8.09 17.43 -10.37
N GLY A 31 -7.49 18.37 -11.09
CA GLY A 31 -6.18 18.93 -10.75
C GLY A 31 -4.98 18.03 -11.06
N TYR A 32 -3.79 18.55 -10.73
CA TYR A 32 -2.53 17.83 -10.71
C TYR A 32 -2.43 16.99 -9.43
N THR A 33 -1.91 15.76 -9.55
CA THR A 33 -1.57 14.93 -8.38
C THR A 33 -0.24 14.23 -8.60
N PHE A 34 0.64 14.29 -7.60
CA PHE A 34 1.87 13.52 -7.55
C PHE A 34 1.95 12.73 -6.25
N LEU A 35 2.16 11.42 -6.38
CA LEU A 35 2.35 10.49 -5.27
C LEU A 35 3.69 9.78 -5.46
N ARG A 36 4.48 9.69 -4.39
CA ARG A 36 5.62 8.76 -4.32
C ARG A 36 5.51 7.91 -3.08
N TYR A 37 5.45 6.60 -3.28
CA TYR A 37 5.53 5.61 -2.22
C TYR A 37 6.88 4.91 -2.24
N GLU A 38 7.32 4.49 -1.05
CA GLU A 38 8.43 3.56 -0.87
C GLU A 38 7.92 2.31 -0.16
N VAL A 39 8.27 1.15 -0.71
CA VAL A 39 8.07 -0.16 -0.09
C VAL A 39 9.40 -0.64 0.45
N ARG A 40 9.45 -0.96 1.75
CA ARG A 40 10.65 -1.41 2.45
C ARG A 40 10.43 -2.77 3.09
N GLU A 41 11.39 -3.66 2.90
CA GLU A 41 11.41 -4.99 3.49
C GLU A 41 12.79 -5.19 4.16
N PRO A 42 12.87 -5.89 5.31
CA PRO A 42 14.14 -6.12 5.97
C PRO A 42 15.15 -6.86 5.07
N GLY A 43 16.29 -6.23 4.82
CA GLY A 43 17.38 -6.83 4.04
C GLY A 43 17.30 -6.61 2.53
N GLU A 44 16.27 -5.92 2.05
CA GLU A 44 16.07 -5.62 0.62
C GLU A 44 16.16 -4.11 0.34
N PRO A 45 16.63 -3.68 -0.83
CA PRO A 45 16.55 -2.29 -1.25
C PRO A 45 15.10 -1.79 -1.33
N ALA A 46 14.88 -0.52 -1.04
CA ALA A 46 13.56 0.07 -1.13
C ALA A 46 13.07 0.11 -2.59
N LEU A 47 11.79 -0.19 -2.79
CA LEU A 47 11.11 -0.07 -4.07
C LEU A 47 10.28 1.22 -4.09
N GLY A 48 10.60 2.13 -5.02
CA GLY A 48 9.81 3.33 -5.28
C GLY A 48 8.65 3.05 -6.24
N TRP A 49 7.49 3.60 -5.94
CA TRP A 49 6.36 3.68 -6.87
C TRP A 49 5.87 5.12 -6.95
N ILE A 50 5.80 5.65 -8.17
CA ILE A 50 5.40 7.03 -8.44
C ILE A 50 4.16 7.02 -9.33
N LEU A 51 3.16 7.83 -8.95
CA LEU A 51 2.02 8.17 -9.77
C LEU A 51 2.01 9.68 -9.99
N GLU A 52 2.00 10.10 -11.25
CA GLU A 52 1.82 11.50 -11.64
C GLU A 52 0.58 11.61 -12.54
N VAL A 53 -0.35 12.47 -12.16
CA VAL A 53 -1.56 12.80 -12.90
C VAL A 53 -1.47 14.26 -13.31
N VAL A 54 -1.42 14.51 -14.62
CA VAL A 54 -1.28 15.85 -15.19
C VAL A 54 -2.54 16.22 -15.96
N PRO A 55 -3.25 17.29 -15.58
CA PRO A 55 -4.42 17.75 -16.35
C PRO A 55 -3.99 18.21 -17.75
N LYS A 56 -4.84 17.96 -18.75
CA LYS A 56 -4.69 18.37 -20.14
C LYS A 56 -5.89 19.20 -20.58
N GLU A 57 -5.78 19.78 -21.78
CA GLU A 57 -6.90 20.46 -22.42
C GLU A 57 -8.11 19.53 -22.59
N GLU A 58 -9.30 20.10 -22.68
CA GLU A 58 -10.57 19.39 -22.92
C GLU A 58 -10.96 18.37 -21.83
N GLY A 59 -10.42 18.49 -20.62
CA GLY A 59 -10.77 17.63 -19.48
C GLY A 59 -10.13 16.24 -19.53
N ALA A 60 -9.09 16.07 -20.34
CA ALA A 60 -8.28 14.85 -20.37
C ALA A 60 -7.18 14.89 -19.29
N TYR A 61 -6.62 13.73 -18.96
CA TYR A 61 -5.48 13.58 -18.04
C TYR A 61 -4.39 12.73 -18.69
N GLU A 62 -3.14 13.12 -18.48
CA GLU A 62 -1.99 12.24 -18.69
C GLU A 62 -1.63 11.58 -17.36
N VAL A 63 -1.58 10.25 -17.35
CA VAL A 63 -1.24 9.47 -16.15
C VAL A 63 0.08 8.75 -16.40
N ARG A 64 1.06 9.00 -15.53
CA ARG A 64 2.37 8.34 -15.56
C ARG A 64 2.54 7.51 -14.30
N MET A 65 2.86 6.23 -14.49
CA MET A 65 3.19 5.32 -13.40
C MET A 65 4.63 4.85 -13.58
N THR A 66 5.46 5.07 -12.57
CA THR A 66 6.87 4.70 -12.60
C THR A 66 7.20 3.78 -11.43
N MET A 67 7.83 2.65 -11.71
CA MET A 67 8.45 1.77 -10.70
C MET A 67 9.95 2.05 -10.69
N VAL A 68 10.50 2.34 -9.52
CA VAL A 68 11.93 2.58 -9.32
C VAL A 68 12.46 1.50 -8.39
N SER A 69 13.45 0.73 -8.84
CA SER A 69 14.10 -0.29 -8.01
C SER A 69 15.61 -0.15 -8.15
N GLU A 70 16.30 -0.16 -7.02
CA GLU A 70 17.75 -0.35 -6.98
C GLU A 70 18.05 -1.85 -7.04
N VAL A 71 18.78 -2.27 -8.07
CA VAL A 71 19.16 -3.67 -8.27
C VAL A 71 20.67 -3.78 -8.09
N SER A 72 21.10 -4.62 -7.15
CA SER A 72 22.51 -4.95 -6.98
C SER A 72 23.02 -5.80 -8.14
N ASP A 73 24.19 -5.48 -8.67
CA ASP A 73 24.88 -6.28 -9.72
C ASP A 73 25.67 -7.46 -9.12
N THR A 74 25.53 -7.73 -7.81
CA THR A 74 26.29 -8.79 -7.13
C THR A 74 26.10 -10.18 -7.73
N GLU A 75 24.99 -10.44 -8.42
CA GLU A 75 24.69 -11.71 -9.10
C GLU A 75 24.47 -11.56 -10.62
N GLY A 76 24.81 -10.40 -11.19
CA GLY A 76 24.63 -10.06 -12.61
C GLY A 76 23.28 -9.43 -12.95
N PHE A 77 23.30 -8.20 -13.44
CA PHE A 77 22.13 -7.45 -13.88
C PHE A 77 21.46 -8.11 -15.11
N SER A 78 20.14 -8.27 -15.08
CA SER A 78 19.37 -8.82 -16.19
C SER A 78 18.06 -8.06 -16.37
N LEU A 79 17.93 -7.40 -17.53
CA LEU A 79 16.71 -6.68 -17.92
C LEU A 79 15.47 -7.58 -17.88
N LEU A 80 15.58 -8.84 -18.28
CA LEU A 80 14.46 -9.78 -18.24
C LEU A 80 14.08 -10.16 -16.81
N ARG A 81 15.04 -10.37 -15.91
CA ARG A 81 14.76 -10.66 -14.49
C ARG A 81 14.17 -9.45 -13.78
N THR A 82 14.68 -8.25 -14.07
CA THR A 82 14.12 -7.00 -13.55
C THR A 82 12.69 -6.78 -14.07
N PHE A 83 12.45 -7.03 -15.36
CA PHE A 83 11.12 -6.90 -15.96
C PHE A 83 10.10 -7.93 -15.44
N MET A 84 10.52 -9.19 -15.27
CA MET A 84 9.65 -10.24 -14.73
C MET A 84 9.51 -10.21 -13.20
N GLY A 85 10.28 -9.36 -12.50
CA GLY A 85 10.45 -9.39 -11.05
C GLY A 85 11.28 -10.60 -10.62
N ALA A 86 12.38 -10.38 -9.89
CA ALA A 86 13.35 -11.41 -9.51
C ALA A 86 12.83 -12.51 -8.54
N GLY A 87 11.53 -12.59 -8.27
CA GLY A 87 10.93 -13.55 -7.34
C GLY A 87 9.52 -14.04 -7.71
N THR A 88 9.07 -13.86 -8.95
CA THR A 88 7.70 -14.25 -9.36
C THR A 88 7.44 -15.75 -9.45
N LEU A 89 8.43 -16.63 -9.18
CA LEU A 89 8.28 -18.08 -9.30
C LEU A 89 8.23 -18.86 -7.99
N GLU A 90 8.51 -18.27 -6.82
CA GLU A 90 8.42 -19.02 -5.55
C GLU A 90 7.84 -18.16 -4.40
N GLY A 91 6.57 -18.44 -4.04
CA GLY A 91 6.07 -18.30 -2.67
C GLY A 91 5.53 -16.94 -2.22
N GLY A 92 4.30 -16.57 -2.63
CA GLY A 92 3.60 -15.36 -2.17
C GLY A 92 2.43 -15.59 -1.21
N ALA A 93 2.58 -16.45 -0.20
CA ALA A 93 1.44 -16.92 0.61
C ALA A 93 1.42 -16.49 2.10
N ASP A 94 2.45 -15.81 2.63
CA ASP A 94 2.61 -15.63 4.08
C ASP A 94 2.44 -14.21 4.61
N VAL A 95 1.92 -13.25 3.83
CA VAL A 95 1.63 -11.89 4.31
C VAL A 95 0.13 -11.71 4.58
N ILE A 96 -0.21 -11.05 5.69
CA ILE A 96 -1.59 -10.75 6.07
C ILE A 96 -2.34 -10.04 4.92
N PRO A 97 -3.52 -10.54 4.50
CA PRO A 97 -4.24 -9.97 3.37
C PRO A 97 -4.82 -8.59 3.74
N LEU A 98 -4.52 -7.56 2.95
CA LEU A 98 -4.98 -6.19 3.22
C LEU A 98 -6.26 -5.81 2.48
N ALA A 99 -6.72 -6.63 1.53
CA ALA A 99 -7.93 -6.38 0.75
C ALA A 99 -9.17 -6.01 1.61
N PRO A 100 -9.43 -6.61 2.80
CA PRO A 100 -10.58 -6.25 3.62
C PRO A 100 -10.61 -4.78 4.07
N ILE A 101 -9.46 -4.10 4.17
CA ILE A 101 -9.38 -2.68 4.56
C ILE A 101 -10.10 -1.78 3.56
N PHE A 102 -10.05 -2.11 2.27
CA PHE A 102 -10.69 -1.31 1.23
C PHE A 102 -12.23 -1.33 1.30
N SER A 103 -12.83 -2.22 2.09
CA SER A 103 -14.27 -2.16 2.40
C SER A 103 -14.66 -0.97 3.29
N LEU A 104 -13.68 -0.24 3.81
CA LEU A 104 -13.84 1.03 4.54
C LEU A 104 -13.56 2.25 3.67
N TRP A 105 -13.11 2.06 2.42
CA TRP A 105 -12.56 3.14 1.60
C TRP A 105 -13.60 4.19 1.19
N ASP A 106 -14.87 3.85 1.15
CA ASP A 106 -15.98 4.75 0.86
C ASP A 106 -16.75 5.23 2.12
N LYS A 107 -16.26 4.91 3.32
CA LYS A 107 -16.98 5.16 4.59
C LYS A 107 -16.25 6.12 5.50
N GLU A 108 -16.99 6.95 6.23
CA GLU A 108 -16.39 7.70 7.33
C GLU A 108 -15.99 6.79 8.49
N ILE A 109 -14.84 7.09 9.08
CA ILE A 109 -14.17 6.27 10.09
C ILE A 109 -13.80 7.20 11.24
N GLU A 110 -14.07 6.76 12.46
CA GLU A 110 -13.80 7.52 13.68
C GLU A 110 -12.67 6.84 14.45
N ALA A 111 -11.88 7.62 15.18
CA ALA A 111 -10.90 7.09 16.12
C ALA A 111 -11.57 6.40 17.33
N GLY A 112 -10.87 5.45 17.94
CA GLY A 112 -11.34 4.74 19.14
C GLY A 112 -12.44 3.70 18.88
N LYS A 113 -12.71 3.34 17.62
CA LYS A 113 -13.69 2.34 17.21
C LYS A 113 -13.04 1.05 16.73
N SER A 114 -13.80 -0.05 16.77
CA SER A 114 -13.42 -1.33 16.18
C SER A 114 -14.38 -1.69 15.04
N TYR A 115 -13.86 -1.79 13.83
CA TYR A 115 -14.62 -2.13 12.63
C TYR A 115 -14.44 -3.62 12.30
N LEU A 116 -15.55 -4.35 12.17
CA LEU A 116 -15.54 -5.73 11.69
C LEU A 116 -15.59 -5.73 10.16
N LEU A 117 -14.65 -6.43 9.54
CA LEU A 117 -14.47 -6.49 8.10
C LEU A 117 -14.81 -7.90 7.58
N ARG A 118 -14.70 -8.08 6.26
CA ARG A 118 -14.79 -9.40 5.63
C ARG A 118 -13.78 -10.37 6.26
N GLU A 119 -14.08 -11.67 6.16
CA GLU A 119 -13.25 -12.75 6.71
C GLU A 119 -13.04 -12.67 8.24
N ARG A 120 -13.92 -11.93 8.94
CA ARG A 120 -13.84 -11.64 10.38
C ARG A 120 -12.56 -10.90 10.78
N ALA A 121 -11.89 -10.27 9.82
CA ALA A 121 -10.80 -9.34 10.09
C ALA A 121 -11.33 -8.13 10.85
N ARG A 122 -10.44 -7.43 11.57
CA ARG A 122 -10.81 -6.24 12.34
C ARG A 122 -9.82 -5.12 12.08
N PHE A 123 -10.34 -3.90 12.00
CA PHE A 123 -9.55 -2.68 12.04
C PHE A 123 -9.92 -1.91 13.30
N ILE A 124 -8.96 -1.80 14.22
CA ILE A 124 -9.13 -1.19 15.54
C ILE A 124 -8.44 0.16 15.48
N THR A 125 -9.23 1.22 15.41
CA THR A 125 -8.76 2.60 15.33
C THR A 125 -8.43 3.15 16.71
N GLU A 126 -7.42 4.01 16.78
CA GLU A 126 -6.85 4.48 18.04
C GLU A 126 -6.95 6.00 18.15
N ARG A 127 -6.42 6.71 17.15
CA ARG A 127 -6.30 8.16 17.15
C ARG A 127 -6.42 8.74 15.75
N GLU A 128 -6.59 10.04 15.71
CA GLU A 128 -6.43 10.86 14.51
C GLU A 128 -4.97 11.31 14.43
N ASP A 129 -4.46 11.48 13.21
CA ASP A 129 -3.09 11.89 12.95
C ASP A 129 -3.02 12.59 11.58
N GLU A 130 -1.83 13.01 11.18
CA GLU A 130 -1.58 13.61 9.86
C GLU A 130 -0.27 13.08 9.27
N ILE A 131 -0.25 12.85 7.96
CA ILE A 131 0.96 12.51 7.20
C ILE A 131 0.97 13.30 5.90
N LEU A 132 2.02 14.11 5.68
CA LEU A 132 2.17 14.95 4.49
C LEU A 132 0.94 15.86 4.22
N GLY A 133 0.35 16.42 5.28
CA GLY A 133 -0.87 17.24 5.16
C GLY A 133 -2.16 16.45 4.92
N ILE A 134 -2.09 15.11 4.84
CA ILE A 134 -3.26 14.25 4.69
C ILE A 134 -3.77 13.87 6.09
N PRO A 135 -5.00 14.25 6.46
CA PRO A 135 -5.60 13.81 7.72
C PRO A 135 -5.93 12.31 7.66
N VAL A 136 -5.57 11.58 8.71
CA VAL A 136 -5.73 10.12 8.79
C VAL A 136 -6.33 9.66 10.12
N VAL A 137 -6.89 8.45 10.13
CA VAL A 137 -7.20 7.68 11.33
C VAL A 137 -6.24 6.51 11.42
N VAL A 138 -5.45 6.47 12.48
CA VAL A 138 -4.48 5.40 12.74
C VAL A 138 -5.19 4.23 13.40
N GLY A 139 -4.94 3.02 12.91
CA GLY A 139 -5.45 1.82 13.53
C GLY A 139 -4.60 0.59 13.28
N THR A 140 -4.89 -0.44 14.07
CA THR A 140 -4.30 -1.77 13.94
C THR A 140 -5.28 -2.71 13.25
N TYR A 141 -4.87 -3.27 12.13
CA TYR A 141 -5.54 -4.32 11.40
C TYR A 141 -5.06 -5.70 11.85
N VAL A 142 -6.00 -6.63 12.06
CA VAL A 142 -5.74 -8.01 12.43
C VAL A 142 -6.62 -8.97 11.63
N HIS A 143 -6.09 -10.15 11.33
CA HIS A 143 -6.80 -11.20 10.60
C HIS A 143 -6.79 -12.51 11.39
N PRO A 144 -7.93 -13.22 11.56
CA PRO A 144 -8.00 -14.43 12.37
C PRO A 144 -7.15 -15.58 11.84
N LEU A 145 -6.92 -15.65 10.52
CA LEU A 145 -6.06 -16.66 9.90
C LEU A 145 -4.56 -16.33 10.00
N PHE A 146 -4.20 -15.11 10.38
CA PHE A 146 -2.82 -14.65 10.55
C PHE A 146 -2.60 -14.13 11.99
N PRO A 147 -2.78 -14.98 13.02
CA PRO A 147 -2.83 -14.53 14.42
C PRO A 147 -1.50 -13.97 14.94
N ARG A 148 -0.40 -14.22 14.23
CA ARG A 148 0.92 -13.68 14.55
C ARG A 148 1.19 -12.35 13.87
N GLN A 149 0.38 -11.95 12.90
CA GLN A 149 0.60 -10.73 12.13
C GLN A 149 -0.41 -9.65 12.48
N ARG A 150 0.02 -8.40 12.32
CA ARG A 150 -0.83 -7.22 12.34
C ARG A 150 -0.33 -6.22 11.31
N ALA A 151 -1.20 -5.30 10.91
CA ALA A 151 -0.76 -4.14 10.14
C ALA A 151 -1.17 -2.84 10.87
N VAL A 152 -0.24 -1.93 11.07
CA VAL A 152 -0.55 -0.55 11.44
C VAL A 152 -0.87 0.20 10.16
N ILE A 153 -2.04 0.83 10.09
CA ILE A 153 -2.55 1.48 8.88
C ILE A 153 -3.01 2.88 9.22
N TYR A 154 -2.58 3.84 8.40
CA TYR A 154 -3.00 5.22 8.49
C TYR A 154 -4.09 5.42 7.44
N LEU A 155 -5.34 5.19 7.80
CA LEU A 155 -6.44 5.24 6.83
C LEU A 155 -6.83 6.71 6.60
N PRO A 156 -6.74 7.25 5.38
CA PRO A 156 -7.01 8.67 5.13
C PRO A 156 -8.48 9.00 5.35
N ARG A 157 -8.79 10.25 5.69
CA ARG A 157 -10.17 10.75 5.74
C ARG A 157 -10.81 10.65 4.37
N LEU A 158 -12.14 10.55 4.35
CA LEU A 158 -12.89 10.38 3.10
C LEU A 158 -12.59 11.50 2.09
N SER A 159 -12.36 12.73 2.57
CA SER A 159 -12.00 13.89 1.75
C SER A 159 -10.73 13.72 0.91
N HIS A 160 -9.82 12.84 1.27
CA HIS A 160 -8.54 12.65 0.57
C HIS A 160 -8.43 11.30 -0.15
N ARG A 161 -9.40 10.40 0.03
CA ARG A 161 -9.33 9.03 -0.52
C ARG A 161 -9.43 8.96 -2.04
N ALA A 162 -10.03 9.95 -2.68
CA ALA A 162 -10.10 10.02 -4.14
C ALA A 162 -8.74 10.42 -4.77
N LEU A 163 -7.78 10.92 -3.97
CA LEU A 163 -6.45 11.32 -4.41
C LEU A 163 -5.41 10.20 -4.22
N LEU A 164 -5.78 9.08 -3.60
CA LEU A 164 -4.86 8.02 -3.17
C LEU A 164 -5.34 6.67 -3.69
N LEU A 165 -4.41 5.79 -4.09
CA LEU A 165 -4.74 4.41 -4.46
C LEU A 165 -4.83 3.47 -3.26
N PHE A 166 -4.11 3.78 -2.18
CA PHE A 166 -4.06 2.99 -0.94
C PHE A 166 -3.61 3.88 0.23
N PRO A 167 -3.76 3.43 1.50
CA PRO A 167 -3.39 4.23 2.66
C PRO A 167 -1.97 4.84 2.56
N PRO A 168 -1.74 6.08 3.01
CA PRO A 168 -0.42 6.72 3.00
C PRO A 168 0.63 6.01 3.88
N TYR A 169 0.21 5.16 4.82
CA TYR A 169 1.13 4.34 5.59
C TYR A 169 0.52 2.99 5.93
N ILE A 170 1.30 1.93 5.70
CA ILE A 170 1.00 0.54 6.06
C ILE A 170 2.28 -0.09 6.59
N ARG A 171 2.26 -0.61 7.81
CA ARG A 171 3.36 -1.36 8.40
C ARG A 171 2.89 -2.71 8.86
N VAL A 172 3.30 -3.76 8.16
CA VAL A 172 3.02 -5.15 8.52
C VAL A 172 4.10 -5.65 9.46
N GLU A 173 3.68 -6.24 10.57
CA GLU A 173 4.55 -6.80 11.58
C GLU A 173 4.16 -8.23 11.91
N GLU A 174 5.14 -9.08 12.15
CA GLU A 174 4.95 -10.44 12.64
C GLU A 174 5.52 -10.59 14.04
N LYS A 175 4.76 -11.26 14.90
CA LYS A 175 5.17 -11.60 16.25
C LYS A 175 6.15 -12.77 16.22
N ALA A 176 7.39 -12.51 16.64
CA ALA A 176 8.45 -13.49 16.84
C ALA A 176 9.08 -13.26 18.22
N ASP A 177 9.24 -14.32 19.01
CA ASP A 177 9.86 -14.28 20.35
C ASP A 177 9.18 -13.29 21.33
N GLY A 178 7.88 -13.06 21.17
CA GLY A 178 7.10 -12.13 22.01
C GLY A 178 7.07 -10.69 21.51
N GLU A 179 7.92 -10.34 20.54
CA GLU A 179 8.05 -8.99 19.98
C GLU A 179 7.51 -8.94 18.55
N TYR A 180 7.00 -7.78 18.14
CA TYR A 180 6.61 -7.53 16.75
C TYR A 180 7.83 -7.07 15.96
N ARG A 181 8.15 -7.79 14.89
CA ARG A 181 9.22 -7.44 13.95
C ARG A 181 8.62 -7.02 12.62
N LEU A 182 9.25 -6.05 11.97
CA LEU A 182 8.85 -5.57 10.66
C LEU A 182 8.90 -6.71 9.63
N VAL A 183 7.84 -6.86 8.85
CA VAL A 183 7.79 -7.72 7.67
C VAL A 183 7.85 -6.88 6.41
N GLN A 184 7.01 -5.84 6.34
CA GLN A 184 6.92 -4.95 5.20
C GLN A 184 6.39 -3.59 5.64
N GLU A 185 6.92 -2.52 5.05
CA GLU A 185 6.45 -1.16 5.24
C GLU A 185 6.16 -0.53 3.88
N ILE A 186 5.04 0.18 3.77
CA ILE A 186 4.67 0.98 2.61
C ILE A 186 4.37 2.38 3.15
N GLU A 187 5.11 3.37 2.66
CA GLU A 187 5.00 4.75 3.11
C GLU A 187 4.89 5.68 1.91
N LEU A 188 3.91 6.58 1.94
CA LEU A 188 3.84 7.75 1.07
C LEU A 188 4.89 8.74 1.55
N VAL A 189 5.94 8.93 0.76
CA VAL A 189 7.06 9.81 1.08
C VAL A 189 6.95 11.18 0.41
N GLU A 190 6.09 11.31 -0.60
CA GLU A 190 5.81 12.58 -1.27
C GLU A 190 4.36 12.64 -1.74
N PHE A 191 3.71 13.77 -1.47
CA PHE A 191 2.33 14.04 -1.85
C PHE A 191 2.21 15.50 -2.29
N VAL A 192 1.71 15.73 -3.51
CA VAL A 192 1.37 17.05 -4.03
C VAL A 192 0.02 16.96 -4.73
N HIS A 193 -0.85 17.92 -4.45
CA HIS A 193 -2.11 18.10 -5.15
C HIS A 193 -2.38 19.59 -5.39
N GLU A 194 -2.71 19.95 -6.62
CA GLU A 194 -3.00 21.33 -7.04
C GLU A 194 -4.26 21.32 -7.92
N ASP A 195 -5.27 22.11 -7.56
CA ASP A 195 -6.54 22.24 -8.29
C ASP A 195 -6.41 22.98 -9.64
#